data_AF-A0A7V5P0D4-F1
#
_entry.id   AF-A0A7V5P0D4-F1
#
_cell.length_a   1.000
_cell.length_b   1.000
_cell.length_c   1.000
_cell.angle_alpha   90.00
_cell.angle_beta   90.00
_cell.angle_gamma   90.00
#
_symmetry.space_group_name_H-M   'P 1'
#
loop_
_entity.id
_entity.type
_entity.pdbx_description
1 polymer ?
#
loop_
_entity_poly.entity_id
_entity_poly.type
_entity_poly.pdbx_seq_one_letter_code
_entity_poly.pdbx_strand_id
1 'polypeptide(L)'
;PVGHGTGCTFSAALTAGLAQGISFFEAAQIAKKFVTLSLKAASLSPLGKGISPLDHLIHLDRLKARYQVLKDLEAAAEFFCSFPVRELIPEVQSNLGYALPLAQKQDEVAAFPGRIVACGERARPVGCPTFGASRHIANVILSALKFDPSVRAALNIRFDESFIKRAQNLGLSVAEFSRRQEPPEIKAREGSTLIWGISAVCSQLGFVPDLIFDRGEVGKEPMIRVLGKDPFEVTQKALKLLSGGPK
;
A
#
# COMPACT_ATOMS: atom_id res chain seq x y z
N PRO A 1 13.60 12.46 -20.18
CA PRO A 1 13.80 13.53 -19.16
C PRO A 1 12.48 14.22 -18.83
N VAL A 2 12.26 14.59 -17.57
CA VAL A 2 11.03 15.25 -17.10
C VAL A 2 11.38 16.51 -16.32
N GLY A 3 10.42 17.43 -16.16
CA GLY A 3 10.57 18.59 -15.29
C GLY A 3 10.62 19.93 -16.01
N HIS A 4 10.18 20.00 -17.27
CA HIS A 4 9.88 21.29 -17.88
C HIS A 4 8.81 22.01 -17.04
N GLY A 5 9.04 23.28 -16.70
CA GLY A 5 8.14 24.06 -15.87
C GLY A 5 8.30 23.89 -14.35
N THR A 6 9.33 23.18 -13.86
CA THR A 6 9.62 22.99 -12.42
C THR A 6 9.72 24.32 -11.67
N GLY A 7 10.58 25.24 -12.14
CA GLY A 7 10.78 26.54 -11.50
C GLY A 7 9.52 27.41 -11.53
N CYS A 8 8.86 27.50 -12.68
CA CYS A 8 7.62 28.27 -12.84
C CYS A 8 6.52 27.75 -11.90
N THR A 9 6.36 26.43 -11.81
CA THR A 9 5.34 25.80 -10.95
C THR A 9 5.67 26.01 -9.48
N PHE A 10 6.95 25.90 -9.09
CA PHE A 10 7.37 26.17 -7.72
C PHE A 10 7.05 27.61 -7.31
N SER A 11 7.45 28.58 -8.13
CA SER A 11 7.17 30.00 -7.87
C SER A 11 5.68 30.29 -7.84
N ALA A 12 4.89 29.73 -8.76
CA ALA A 12 3.43 29.90 -8.78
C ALA A 12 2.77 29.32 -7.52
N ALA A 13 3.15 28.10 -7.10
CA ALA A 13 2.61 27.48 -5.89
C ALA A 13 3.02 28.24 -4.61
N LEU A 14 4.25 28.76 -4.55
CA LEU A 14 4.71 29.60 -3.45
C LEU A 14 3.90 30.90 -3.38
N THR A 15 3.73 31.60 -4.50
CA THR A 15 2.92 32.83 -4.59
C THR A 15 1.48 32.57 -4.16
N ALA A 16 0.87 31.45 -4.60
CA ALA A 16 -0.49 31.08 -4.19
C ALA A 16 -0.60 30.85 -2.67
N GLY A 17 0.39 30.20 -2.05
CA GLY A 17 0.41 30.01 -0.60
C GLY A 17 0.55 31.33 0.17
N LEU A 18 1.45 32.21 -0.27
CA LEU A 18 1.61 33.55 0.31
C LEU A 18 0.33 34.38 0.20
N ALA A 19 -0.35 34.33 -0.94
CA ALA A 19 -1.62 35.01 -1.16
C ALA A 19 -2.75 34.50 -0.25
N GLN A 20 -2.66 33.27 0.26
CA GLN A 20 -3.58 32.69 1.24
C GLN A 20 -3.19 33.03 2.70
N GLY A 21 -2.16 33.86 2.92
CA GLY A 21 -1.68 34.23 4.25
C GLY A 21 -0.83 33.16 4.94
N ILE A 22 -0.38 32.14 4.21
CA ILE A 22 0.54 31.11 4.73
C ILE A 22 1.93 31.72 4.91
N SER A 23 2.63 31.35 6.00
CA SER A 23 3.99 31.82 6.23
C SER A 23 4.93 31.43 5.09
N PHE A 24 5.96 32.24 4.83
CA PHE A 24 6.89 31.98 3.72
C PHE A 24 7.49 30.56 3.75
N PHE A 25 7.93 30.11 4.92
CA PHE A 25 8.55 28.80 5.07
C PHE A 25 7.57 27.66 4.79
N GLU A 26 6.34 27.73 5.30
CA GLU A 26 5.30 26.73 5.05
C GLU A 26 4.85 26.73 3.59
N ALA A 27 4.67 27.91 2.99
CA ALA A 27 4.32 28.05 1.57
C ALA A 27 5.41 27.44 0.67
N ALA A 28 6.69 27.65 0.99
CA ALA A 28 7.81 27.03 0.27
C ALA A 28 7.81 25.50 0.43
N GLN A 29 7.48 24.97 1.62
CA GLN A 29 7.34 23.53 1.82
C GLN A 29 6.17 22.94 1.02
N ILE A 30 5.03 23.62 0.97
CA ILE A 30 3.87 23.22 0.17
C ILE A 30 4.24 23.22 -1.32
N ALA A 31 4.87 24.29 -1.82
CA ALA A 31 5.33 24.39 -3.21
C ALA A 31 6.31 23.26 -3.57
N LYS A 32 7.27 22.95 -2.68
CA LYS A 32 8.20 21.84 -2.87
C LYS A 32 7.48 20.50 -2.97
N LYS A 33 6.55 20.22 -2.06
CA LYS A 33 5.75 18.97 -2.08
C LYS A 33 4.91 18.89 -3.35
N PHE A 34 4.28 20.00 -3.74
CA PHE A 34 3.46 20.10 -4.95
C PHE A 34 4.26 19.70 -6.19
N VAL A 35 5.39 20.35 -6.41
CA VAL A 35 6.27 20.12 -7.56
C VAL A 35 6.89 18.72 -7.54
N THR A 36 7.30 18.23 -6.36
CA THR A 36 7.89 16.89 -6.24
C THR A 36 6.93 15.80 -6.67
N LEU A 37 5.65 15.91 -6.27
CA LEU A 37 4.63 14.95 -6.66
C LEU A 37 4.33 15.02 -8.17
N SER A 38 4.23 16.23 -8.71
CA SER A 38 4.03 16.45 -10.14
C SER A 38 5.18 15.96 -11.02
N LEU A 39 6.42 16.06 -10.54
CA LEU A 39 7.59 15.46 -11.19
C LEU A 39 7.50 13.94 -11.23
N LYS A 40 7.12 13.33 -10.10
CA LYS A 40 6.97 11.87 -10.01
C LYS A 40 5.88 11.37 -10.95
N ALA A 41 4.71 12.00 -10.96
CA ALA A 41 3.64 11.63 -11.88
C ALA A 41 4.08 11.74 -13.36
N ALA A 42 4.70 12.85 -13.75
CA ALA A 42 5.24 13.03 -15.09
C ALA A 42 6.29 11.98 -15.47
N SER A 43 7.08 11.48 -14.51
CA SER A 43 8.08 10.42 -14.77
C SER A 43 7.46 9.07 -15.10
N LEU A 44 6.24 8.81 -14.64
CA LEU A 44 5.52 7.56 -14.89
C LEU A 44 4.72 7.58 -16.20
N SER A 45 4.33 8.77 -16.66
CA SER A 45 3.68 8.95 -17.96
C SER A 45 4.26 10.17 -18.70
N PRO A 46 5.50 10.06 -19.23
CA PRO A 46 6.14 11.16 -19.94
C PRO A 46 5.36 11.52 -21.23
N LEU A 47 5.14 12.81 -21.45
CA LEU A 47 4.48 13.31 -22.66
C LEU A 47 5.48 13.64 -23.76
N GLY A 48 5.22 13.09 -24.95
CA GLY A 48 6.03 13.32 -26.14
C GLY A 48 7.44 12.72 -26.06
N LYS A 49 8.31 13.11 -27.00
CA LYS A 49 9.70 12.61 -27.11
C LYS A 49 10.75 13.56 -26.49
N GLY A 50 10.34 14.74 -26.03
CA GLY A 50 11.21 15.79 -25.47
C GLY A 50 11.33 15.74 -23.94
N ILE A 51 11.59 16.89 -23.31
CA ILE A 51 11.51 17.04 -21.85
C ILE A 51 10.03 17.17 -21.47
N SER A 52 9.48 16.15 -20.83
CA SER A 52 8.06 16.17 -20.42
C SER A 52 7.79 17.33 -19.45
N PRO A 53 6.67 18.06 -19.62
CA PRO A 53 6.18 18.98 -18.59
C PRO A 53 5.83 18.21 -17.31
N LEU A 54 5.72 18.97 -16.21
CA LEU A 54 5.12 18.46 -14.97
C LEU A 54 3.68 18.01 -15.21
N ASP A 55 3.26 17.02 -14.43
CA ASP A 55 1.86 16.65 -14.32
C ASP A 55 1.25 17.35 -13.10
N HIS A 56 0.56 18.47 -13.33
CA HIS A 56 -0.16 19.21 -12.29
C HIS A 56 -1.45 18.51 -11.87
N LEU A 57 -2.03 17.66 -12.72
CA LEU A 57 -3.34 17.04 -12.52
C LEU A 57 -3.32 15.96 -11.46
N ILE A 58 -2.16 15.37 -11.16
CA ILE A 58 -2.00 14.39 -10.07
C ILE A 58 -2.63 14.82 -8.74
N HIS A 59 -2.61 16.12 -8.42
CA HIS A 59 -3.22 16.65 -7.19
C HIS A 59 -4.74 16.54 -7.23
N LEU A 60 -5.36 16.85 -8.37
CA LEU A 60 -6.79 16.68 -8.60
C LEU A 60 -7.19 15.21 -8.67
N ASP A 61 -6.39 14.39 -9.33
CA ASP A 61 -6.64 12.95 -9.44
C ASP A 61 -6.62 12.29 -8.07
N ARG A 62 -5.69 12.69 -7.20
CA ARG A 62 -5.66 12.21 -5.82
C ARG A 62 -6.87 12.68 -5.02
N LEU A 63 -7.35 13.92 -5.19
CA LEU A 63 -8.58 14.39 -4.55
C LEU A 63 -9.79 13.55 -4.96
N LYS A 64 -9.96 13.28 -6.26
CA LYS A 64 -11.01 12.39 -6.78
C LYS A 64 -10.85 10.96 -6.26
N ALA A 65 -9.63 10.45 -6.23
CA ALA A 65 -9.33 9.09 -5.80
C ALA A 65 -9.63 8.87 -4.31
N ARG A 66 -9.66 9.90 -3.46
CA ARG A 66 -9.97 9.72 -2.02
C ARG A 66 -11.30 9.02 -1.78
N TYR A 67 -12.35 9.46 -2.47
CA TYR A 67 -13.67 8.84 -2.34
C TYR A 67 -13.67 7.43 -2.94
N GLN A 68 -13.09 7.27 -4.14
CA GLN A 68 -13.05 5.98 -4.82
C GLN A 68 -12.28 4.92 -4.02
N VAL A 69 -11.16 5.29 -3.40
CA VAL A 69 -10.36 4.41 -2.53
C VAL A 69 -11.18 3.86 -1.37
N LEU A 70 -11.97 4.69 -0.71
CA LEU A 70 -12.82 4.26 0.40
C LEU A 70 -13.94 3.33 -0.08
N LYS A 71 -14.59 3.69 -1.20
CA LYS A 71 -15.65 2.89 -1.82
C LYS A 71 -15.15 1.52 -2.28
N ASP A 72 -14.00 1.46 -2.93
CA ASP A 72 -13.40 0.21 -3.41
C ASP A 72 -12.97 -0.70 -2.26
N LEU A 73 -12.44 -0.11 -1.17
CA LEU A 73 -12.11 -0.85 0.05
C LEU A 73 -13.34 -1.48 0.69
N GLU A 74 -14.41 -0.68 0.85
CA GLU A 74 -15.67 -1.15 1.44
C GLU A 74 -16.25 -2.30 0.61
N ALA A 75 -16.38 -2.11 -0.70
CA ALA A 75 -16.92 -3.13 -1.60
C ALA A 75 -16.05 -4.40 -1.63
N ALA A 76 -14.73 -4.28 -1.64
CA ALA A 76 -13.83 -5.44 -1.62
C ALA A 76 -13.85 -6.17 -0.28
N ALA A 77 -13.99 -5.46 0.85
CA ALA A 77 -14.11 -6.07 2.16
C ALA A 77 -15.45 -6.79 2.31
N GLU A 78 -16.56 -6.21 1.84
CA GLU A 78 -17.87 -6.88 1.78
C GLU A 78 -17.79 -8.15 0.94
N PHE A 79 -17.19 -8.07 -0.25
CA PHE A 79 -16.95 -9.22 -1.11
C PHE A 79 -16.13 -10.31 -0.39
N PHE A 80 -14.99 -9.95 0.19
CA PHE A 80 -14.13 -10.88 0.94
C PHE A 80 -14.86 -11.53 2.12
N CYS A 81 -15.62 -10.75 2.88
CA CYS A 81 -16.36 -11.21 4.06
C CYS A 81 -17.60 -12.05 3.71
N SER A 82 -18.03 -12.09 2.44
CA SER A 82 -19.13 -12.95 1.99
C SER A 82 -18.76 -14.44 1.95
N PHE A 83 -17.45 -14.76 1.91
CA PHE A 83 -16.90 -16.12 1.88
C PHE A 83 -16.55 -16.62 3.30
N PRO A 84 -16.41 -17.96 3.50
CA PRO A 84 -15.97 -18.55 4.76
C PRO A 84 -14.46 -18.35 4.97
N VAL A 85 -14.05 -17.12 5.27
CA VAL A 85 -12.64 -16.71 5.34
C VAL A 85 -11.99 -16.91 6.71
N ARG A 86 -12.65 -17.58 7.67
CA ARG A 86 -12.12 -17.75 9.04
C ARG A 86 -10.68 -18.26 9.07
N GLU A 87 -10.33 -19.21 8.19
CA GLU A 87 -8.99 -19.78 8.08
C GLU A 87 -7.92 -18.80 7.59
N LEU A 88 -8.31 -17.71 6.92
CA LEU A 88 -7.40 -16.65 6.48
C LEU A 88 -7.18 -15.60 7.57
N ILE A 89 -8.01 -15.54 8.62
CA ILE A 89 -7.92 -14.50 9.65
C ILE A 89 -6.93 -14.92 10.75
N PRO A 90 -5.82 -14.18 10.96
CA PRO A 90 -4.85 -14.45 12.03
C PRO A 90 -5.40 -14.02 13.40
N GLU A 91 -4.71 -14.37 14.49
CA GLU A 91 -5.11 -13.95 15.84
C GLU A 91 -5.05 -12.43 16.01
N VAL A 92 -4.05 -11.78 15.41
CA VAL A 92 -3.99 -10.31 15.34
C VAL A 92 -5.00 -9.69 14.37
N GLN A 93 -5.87 -10.49 13.74
CA GLN A 93 -6.89 -10.07 12.78
C GLN A 93 -6.31 -9.51 11.46
N SER A 94 -7.13 -9.50 10.41
CA SER A 94 -6.73 -9.05 9.07
C SER A 94 -7.02 -7.58 8.86
N ASN A 95 -6.27 -6.91 8.01
CA ASN A 95 -6.61 -5.57 7.56
C ASN A 95 -6.35 -5.44 6.06
N LEU A 96 -7.32 -4.86 5.35
CA LEU A 96 -7.24 -4.56 3.94
C LEU A 96 -6.93 -3.07 3.80
N GLY A 97 -5.86 -2.73 3.07
CA GLY A 97 -5.42 -1.36 2.86
C GLY A 97 -5.38 -0.99 1.39
N TYR A 98 -5.62 0.28 1.09
CA TYR A 98 -5.53 0.83 -0.26
C TYR A 98 -5.01 2.26 -0.24
N ALA A 99 -3.98 2.52 -1.04
CA ALA A 99 -3.28 3.79 -1.10
C ALA A 99 -3.76 4.69 -2.23
N LEU A 100 -3.68 6.00 -2.01
CA LEU A 100 -3.76 7.00 -3.08
C LEU A 100 -2.65 6.78 -4.12
N PRO A 101 -2.86 7.23 -5.38
CA PRO A 101 -1.80 7.28 -6.36
C PRO A 101 -0.56 8.02 -5.82
N LEU A 102 0.60 7.36 -5.91
CA LEU A 102 1.88 7.87 -5.44
C LEU A 102 1.87 8.27 -3.95
N ALA A 103 1.16 7.52 -3.12
CA ALA A 103 1.20 7.71 -1.68
C ALA A 103 2.63 7.65 -1.13
N GLN A 104 2.94 8.57 -0.23
CA GLN A 104 4.25 8.73 0.40
C GLN A 104 4.16 8.62 1.93
N LYS A 105 2.95 8.73 2.49
CA LYS A 105 2.70 8.78 3.92
C LYS A 105 1.55 7.87 4.33
N GLN A 106 1.51 7.56 5.62
CA GLN A 106 0.51 6.64 6.18
C GLN A 106 -0.91 7.20 6.14
N ASP A 107 -1.08 8.52 6.25
CA ASP A 107 -2.36 9.24 6.13
C ASP A 107 -2.90 9.27 4.69
N GLU A 108 -2.13 8.79 3.72
CA GLU A 108 -2.52 8.65 2.31
C GLU A 108 -2.94 7.21 1.97
N VAL A 109 -2.97 6.33 2.98
CA VAL A 109 -3.44 4.94 2.87
C VAL A 109 -4.70 4.79 3.71
N ALA A 110 -5.77 4.30 3.08
CA ALA A 110 -6.99 3.93 3.78
C ALA A 110 -6.96 2.46 4.18
N ALA A 111 -7.57 2.16 5.33
CA ALA A 111 -7.73 0.80 5.84
C ALA A 111 -8.89 0.76 6.85
N PHE A 112 -9.17 -0.41 7.43
CA PHE A 112 -10.25 -0.58 8.39
C PHE A 112 -9.79 -0.27 9.82
N PRO A 113 -10.36 0.76 10.50
CA PRO A 113 -10.13 0.97 11.93
C PRO A 113 -10.73 -0.20 12.70
N GLY A 114 -10.01 -0.73 13.68
CA GLY A 114 -10.42 -1.95 14.40
C GLY A 114 -10.22 -3.26 13.62
N ARG A 115 -9.76 -3.20 12.35
CA ARG A 115 -9.44 -4.36 11.48
C ARG A 115 -10.68 -5.14 11.02
N ILE A 116 -10.44 -6.20 10.27
CA ILE A 116 -11.42 -7.20 9.82
C ILE A 116 -11.26 -8.41 10.75
N VAL A 117 -12.29 -8.65 11.56
CA VAL A 117 -12.26 -9.64 12.65
C VAL A 117 -13.02 -10.90 12.29
N ALA A 118 -12.56 -12.04 12.80
CA ALA A 118 -13.26 -13.31 12.67
C ALA A 118 -14.64 -13.26 13.37
N CYS A 119 -15.67 -13.77 12.71
CA CYS A 119 -17.04 -13.85 13.23
C CYS A 119 -17.69 -15.16 12.75
N GLY A 120 -17.59 -16.22 13.55
CA GLY A 120 -17.95 -17.58 13.12
C GLY A 120 -17.03 -18.05 11.99
N GLU A 121 -17.62 -18.64 10.95
CA GLU A 121 -16.90 -19.08 9.74
C GLU A 121 -16.49 -17.93 8.80
N ARG A 122 -16.99 -16.71 9.05
CA ARG A 122 -16.73 -15.53 8.21
C ARG A 122 -15.86 -14.52 8.96
N ALA A 123 -15.71 -13.35 8.34
CA ALA A 123 -15.13 -12.18 8.98
C ALA A 123 -16.01 -10.96 8.78
N ARG A 124 -15.79 -9.90 9.56
CA ARG A 124 -16.46 -8.60 9.39
C ARG A 124 -15.50 -7.45 9.70
N PRO A 125 -15.53 -6.35 8.93
CA PRO A 125 -14.89 -5.11 9.35
C PRO A 125 -15.58 -4.57 10.62
N VAL A 126 -14.78 -4.05 11.56
CA VAL A 126 -15.32 -3.45 12.80
C VAL A 126 -15.99 -2.10 12.53
N GLY A 127 -15.52 -1.35 11.54
CA GLY A 127 -16.11 -0.08 11.11
C GLY A 127 -15.76 0.26 9.67
N CYS A 128 -16.24 1.40 9.18
CA CYS A 128 -15.99 1.86 7.81
C CYS A 128 -14.50 2.19 7.58
N PRO A 129 -13.97 2.01 6.36
CA PRO A 129 -12.58 2.33 6.07
C PRO A 129 -12.32 3.82 6.21
N THR A 130 -11.12 4.18 6.67
CA THR A 130 -10.68 5.57 6.77
C THR A 130 -9.18 5.71 6.51
N PHE A 131 -8.76 6.89 6.07
CA PHE A 131 -7.35 7.21 5.83
C PHE A 131 -6.56 7.26 7.15
N GLY A 132 -5.36 6.69 7.14
CA GLY A 132 -4.49 6.63 8.32
C GLY A 132 -4.90 5.61 9.38
N ALA A 133 -5.88 4.73 9.09
CA ALA A 133 -6.40 3.78 10.07
C ALA A 133 -5.40 2.71 10.54
N SER A 134 -4.39 2.38 9.73
CA SER A 134 -3.46 1.28 10.03
C SER A 134 -2.04 1.56 9.58
N ARG A 135 -1.14 1.74 10.56
CA ARG A 135 0.30 1.92 10.35
C ARG A 135 0.96 0.68 9.73
N HIS A 136 0.52 -0.52 10.14
CA HIS A 136 1.10 -1.77 9.66
C HIS A 136 0.86 -1.97 8.17
N ILE A 137 -0.40 -1.92 7.73
CA ILE A 137 -0.73 -2.14 6.32
C ILE A 137 -0.23 -0.98 5.44
N ALA A 138 -0.24 0.24 5.96
CA ALA A 138 0.32 1.39 5.27
C ALA A 138 1.82 1.20 4.99
N ASN A 139 2.60 0.73 5.97
CA ASN A 139 4.02 0.47 5.76
C ASN A 139 4.27 -0.61 4.70
N VAL A 140 3.41 -1.64 4.63
CA VAL A 140 3.50 -2.69 3.61
C VAL A 140 3.30 -2.09 2.22
N ILE A 141 2.21 -1.35 2.03
CA ILE A 141 1.85 -0.75 0.74
C ILE A 141 2.87 0.32 0.33
N LEU A 142 3.27 1.20 1.25
CA LEU A 142 4.25 2.25 0.97
C LEU A 142 5.64 1.68 0.63
N SER A 143 6.00 0.52 1.17
CA SER A 143 7.23 -0.16 0.76
C SER A 143 7.13 -0.73 -0.65
N ALA A 144 6.01 -1.38 -1.00
CA ALA A 144 5.78 -1.90 -2.35
C ALA A 144 5.76 -0.79 -3.40
N LEU A 145 5.09 0.33 -3.10
CA LEU A 145 4.98 1.52 -3.95
C LEU A 145 6.32 2.12 -4.39
N LYS A 146 7.40 1.90 -3.63
CA LYS A 146 8.74 2.37 -4.00
C LYS A 146 9.32 1.62 -5.19
N PHE A 147 8.88 0.39 -5.42
CA PHE A 147 9.35 -0.50 -6.48
C PHE A 147 8.37 -0.53 -7.65
N ASP A 148 7.07 -0.61 -7.35
CA ASP A 148 6.01 -0.58 -8.35
C ASP A 148 4.88 0.37 -7.92
N PRO A 149 4.76 1.56 -8.55
CA PRO A 149 3.70 2.53 -8.26
C PRO A 149 2.27 2.03 -8.52
N SER A 150 2.12 0.93 -9.27
CA SER A 150 0.82 0.32 -9.54
C SER A 150 0.30 -0.53 -8.38
N VAL A 151 1.19 -1.11 -7.56
CA VAL A 151 0.82 -1.94 -6.40
C VAL A 151 0.44 -1.05 -5.22
N ARG A 152 -0.86 -0.85 -5.04
CA ARG A 152 -1.43 0.10 -4.07
C ARG A 152 -2.28 -0.54 -2.99
N ALA A 153 -2.52 -1.85 -3.05
CA ALA A 153 -3.34 -2.56 -2.10
C ALA A 153 -2.57 -3.68 -1.42
N ALA A 154 -2.96 -3.97 -0.17
CA ALA A 154 -2.43 -5.11 0.57
C ALA A 154 -3.46 -5.66 1.56
N LEU A 155 -3.36 -6.96 1.83
CA LEU A 155 -4.12 -7.68 2.85
C LEU A 155 -3.19 -8.58 3.63
N ASN A 156 -3.24 -8.51 4.96
CA ASN A 156 -2.54 -9.49 5.80
C ASN A 156 -3.49 -10.65 6.15
N ILE A 157 -3.00 -11.88 5.98
CA ILE A 157 -3.71 -13.12 6.29
C ILE A 157 -2.81 -14.04 7.13
N ARG A 158 -3.46 -14.96 7.85
CA ARG A 158 -2.80 -16.00 8.64
C ARG A 158 -1.79 -16.77 7.78
N PHE A 159 -0.62 -17.01 8.35
CA PHE A 159 0.37 -17.88 7.73
C PHE A 159 -0.01 -19.35 7.90
N ASP A 160 0.04 -20.07 6.80
CA ASP A 160 -0.06 -21.53 6.75
C ASP A 160 0.75 -22.04 5.55
N GLU A 161 1.52 -23.11 5.75
CA GLU A 161 2.36 -23.71 4.70
C GLU A 161 1.52 -24.19 3.50
N SER A 162 0.29 -24.63 3.74
CA SER A 162 -0.63 -25.04 2.67
C SER A 162 -1.05 -23.86 1.79
N PHE A 163 -1.14 -22.64 2.32
CA PHE A 163 -1.44 -21.45 1.53
C PHE A 163 -0.26 -21.06 0.64
N ILE A 164 0.97 -21.19 1.14
CA ILE A 164 2.19 -20.94 0.35
C ILE A 164 2.29 -21.91 -0.82
N LYS A 165 2.12 -23.21 -0.57
CA LYS A 165 2.14 -24.24 -1.63
C LYS A 165 1.05 -24.00 -2.67
N ARG A 166 -0.15 -23.62 -2.24
CA ARG A 166 -1.27 -23.31 -3.15
C ARG A 166 -0.98 -22.08 -4.01
N ALA A 167 -0.43 -21.02 -3.42
CA ALA A 167 -0.05 -19.82 -4.16
C ALA A 167 0.96 -20.15 -5.26
N GLN A 168 1.99 -20.95 -4.94
CA GLN A 168 2.98 -21.41 -5.92
C GLN A 168 2.35 -22.26 -7.05
N ASN A 169 1.43 -23.17 -6.71
CA ASN A 169 0.71 -23.98 -7.70
C ASN A 169 -0.20 -23.16 -8.63
N LEU A 170 -0.73 -22.03 -8.14
CA LEU A 170 -1.51 -21.08 -8.92
C LEU A 170 -0.65 -20.15 -9.78
N GLY A 171 0.68 -20.29 -9.73
CA GLY A 171 1.63 -19.44 -10.46
C GLY A 171 1.79 -18.04 -9.85
N LEU A 172 1.35 -17.83 -8.61
CA LEU A 172 1.58 -16.57 -7.90
C LEU A 172 3.04 -16.49 -7.46
N SER A 173 3.62 -15.31 -7.58
CA SER A 173 4.97 -15.04 -7.09
C SER A 173 4.97 -14.91 -5.56
N VAL A 174 5.80 -15.72 -4.90
CA VAL A 174 5.85 -15.79 -3.43
C VAL A 174 7.29 -15.56 -2.98
N ALA A 175 7.45 -14.72 -1.96
CA ALA A 175 8.74 -14.44 -1.36
C ALA A 175 8.69 -14.49 0.17
N GLU A 176 9.79 -14.93 0.78
CA GLU A 176 9.99 -14.94 2.22
C GLU A 176 10.97 -13.84 2.62
N PHE A 177 10.73 -13.20 3.76
CA PHE A 177 11.80 -12.49 4.47
C PHE A 177 11.93 -12.99 5.91
N SER A 178 13.17 -13.03 6.39
CA SER A 178 13.47 -13.42 7.76
C SER A 178 13.83 -12.21 8.60
N ARG A 179 13.09 -12.00 9.68
CA ARG A 179 13.38 -10.95 10.69
C ARG A 179 14.72 -11.19 11.41
N ARG A 180 15.30 -12.39 11.31
CA ARG A 180 16.62 -12.70 11.87
C ARG A 180 17.77 -12.06 11.10
N GLN A 181 17.57 -11.80 9.81
CA GLN A 181 18.56 -11.16 8.93
C GLN A 181 18.50 -9.63 9.00
N GLU A 182 17.59 -9.09 9.82
CA GLU A 182 17.42 -7.65 9.99
C GLU A 182 18.60 -7.04 10.78
N PRO A 183 19.21 -5.94 10.28
CA PRO A 183 20.26 -5.22 10.99
C PRO A 183 19.83 -4.75 12.38
N PRO A 184 20.69 -4.82 13.42
CA PRO A 184 20.36 -4.42 14.79
C PRO A 184 19.85 -2.98 14.92
N GLU A 185 20.38 -2.08 14.08
CA GLU A 185 20.02 -0.65 14.04
C GLU A 185 18.57 -0.42 13.59
N ILE A 186 18.05 -1.30 12.72
CA ILE A 186 16.67 -1.25 12.22
C ILE A 186 15.72 -1.90 13.23
N LYS A 187 16.16 -2.96 13.91
CA LYS A 187 15.41 -3.61 15.01
C LYS A 187 15.08 -2.64 16.14
N ALA A 188 15.96 -1.69 16.43
CA ALA A 188 15.76 -0.68 17.47
C ALA A 188 14.65 0.33 17.15
N ARG A 189 14.23 0.46 15.88
CA ARG A 189 13.19 1.41 15.44
C ARG A 189 11.88 0.67 15.18
N GLU A 190 10.92 0.84 16.07
CA GLU A 190 9.59 0.22 15.95
C GLU A 190 8.94 0.49 14.58
N GLY A 191 8.43 -0.57 13.93
CA GLY A 191 7.81 -0.49 12.60
C GLY A 191 8.78 -0.54 11.41
N SER A 192 10.10 -0.51 11.64
CA SER A 192 11.11 -0.48 10.55
C SER A 192 11.40 -1.86 9.95
N THR A 193 11.17 -2.93 10.69
CA THR A 193 11.37 -4.33 10.23
C THR A 193 10.58 -4.65 8.97
N LEU A 194 9.33 -4.19 8.88
CA LEU A 194 8.47 -4.46 7.72
C LEU A 194 8.92 -3.67 6.50
N ILE A 195 9.30 -2.41 6.74
CA ILE A 195 9.79 -1.53 5.68
C ILE A 195 11.05 -2.15 5.07
N TRP A 196 11.98 -2.57 5.92
CA TRP A 196 13.21 -3.26 5.50
C TRP A 196 12.94 -4.59 4.81
N GLY A 197 12.14 -5.47 5.41
CA GLY A 197 11.91 -6.83 4.89
C GLY A 197 11.30 -6.82 3.49
N ILE A 198 10.29 -5.98 3.26
CA ILE A 198 9.66 -5.84 1.95
C ILE A 198 10.63 -5.21 0.95
N SER A 199 11.35 -4.17 1.36
CA SER A 199 12.34 -3.53 0.49
C SER A 199 13.48 -4.47 0.11
N ALA A 200 13.94 -5.32 1.03
CA ALA A 200 14.98 -6.31 0.75
C ALA A 200 14.50 -7.33 -0.28
N VAL A 201 13.29 -7.88 -0.09
CA VAL A 201 12.66 -8.83 -1.01
C VAL A 201 12.50 -8.22 -2.41
N CYS A 202 11.91 -7.03 -2.49
CA CYS A 202 11.63 -6.39 -3.78
C CYS A 202 12.93 -6.00 -4.51
N SER A 203 13.96 -5.53 -3.78
CA SER A 203 15.28 -5.26 -4.36
C SER A 203 15.96 -6.51 -4.88
N GLN A 204 15.84 -7.64 -4.18
CA GLN A 204 16.45 -8.90 -4.59
C GLN A 204 15.77 -9.50 -5.83
N LEU A 205 14.43 -9.41 -5.89
CA LEU A 205 13.65 -9.96 -7.00
C LEU A 205 13.61 -9.03 -8.22
N GLY A 206 13.79 -7.71 -8.02
CA GLY A 206 13.64 -6.69 -9.06
C GLY A 206 12.19 -6.36 -9.41
N PHE A 207 11.21 -6.99 -8.74
CA PHE A 207 9.79 -6.72 -8.88
C PHE A 207 9.07 -6.92 -7.53
N VAL A 208 7.81 -6.46 -7.43
CA VAL A 208 6.98 -6.68 -6.25
C VAL A 208 6.23 -8.02 -6.40
N PRO A 209 6.48 -9.02 -5.55
CA PRO A 209 5.78 -10.31 -5.64
C PRO A 209 4.33 -10.20 -5.15
N ASP A 210 3.49 -11.17 -5.54
CA ASP A 210 2.09 -11.25 -5.16
C ASP A 210 1.90 -11.51 -3.66
N LEU A 211 2.77 -12.34 -3.08
CA LEU A 211 2.75 -12.69 -1.66
C LEU A 211 4.14 -12.50 -1.04
N ILE A 212 4.17 -11.82 0.11
CA ILE A 212 5.35 -11.74 0.97
C ILE A 212 5.00 -12.30 2.35
N PHE A 213 5.72 -13.31 2.82
CA PHE A 213 5.47 -13.90 4.13
C PHE A 213 6.68 -13.85 5.06
N ASP A 214 6.40 -13.93 6.36
CA ASP A 214 7.39 -14.11 7.42
C ASP A 214 6.95 -15.19 8.40
N ARG A 215 7.92 -15.97 8.89
CA ARG A 215 7.69 -17.07 9.85
C ARG A 215 7.57 -16.60 11.31
N GLY A 216 7.38 -15.30 11.53
CA GLY A 216 7.30 -14.73 12.87
C GLY A 216 8.62 -14.76 13.65
N GLU A 217 8.55 -14.29 14.89
CA GLU A 217 9.61 -14.34 15.92
C GLU A 217 8.93 -14.49 17.28
N VAL A 218 9.71 -14.63 18.37
CA VAL A 218 9.15 -14.60 19.72
C VAL A 218 8.32 -13.33 19.91
N GLY A 219 7.02 -13.49 20.21
CA GLY A 219 6.06 -12.39 20.37
C GLY A 219 5.52 -11.79 19.06
N LYS A 220 5.88 -12.33 17.88
CA LYS A 220 5.39 -11.87 16.57
C LYS A 220 4.80 -13.04 15.80
N GLU A 221 3.49 -13.01 15.61
CA GLU A 221 2.76 -14.03 14.83
C GLU A 221 3.28 -14.11 13.39
N PRO A 222 3.50 -15.32 12.84
CA PRO A 222 3.77 -15.54 11.42
C PRO A 222 2.64 -14.98 10.54
N MET A 223 2.98 -14.40 9.38
CA MET A 223 2.01 -13.65 8.57
C MET A 223 2.31 -13.74 7.08
N ILE A 224 1.25 -13.82 6.27
CA ILE A 224 1.31 -13.64 4.81
C ILE A 224 0.73 -12.26 4.47
N ARG A 225 1.39 -11.54 3.57
CA ARG A 225 0.93 -10.25 3.03
C ARG A 225 0.69 -10.42 1.55
N VAL A 226 -0.57 -10.35 1.16
CA VAL A 226 -1.01 -10.39 -0.23
C VAL A 226 -0.97 -8.97 -0.78
N LEU A 227 -0.34 -8.77 -1.93
CA LEU A 227 -0.11 -7.49 -2.59
C LEU A 227 -0.83 -7.46 -3.95
N GLY A 228 -1.26 -6.27 -4.36
CA GLY A 228 -1.96 -6.08 -5.63
C GLY A 228 -2.21 -4.62 -5.96
N LYS A 229 -2.76 -4.38 -7.14
CA LYS A 229 -3.02 -3.04 -7.67
C LYS A 229 -4.25 -2.40 -7.05
N ASP A 230 -5.23 -3.22 -6.67
CA ASP A 230 -6.47 -2.79 -6.05
C ASP A 230 -6.98 -3.80 -5.00
N PRO A 231 -7.95 -3.39 -4.16
CA PRO A 231 -8.47 -4.24 -3.09
C PRO A 231 -9.16 -5.52 -3.57
N PHE A 232 -9.78 -5.51 -4.75
CA PHE A 232 -10.45 -6.68 -5.32
C PHE A 232 -9.43 -7.72 -5.76
N GLU A 233 -8.37 -7.30 -6.45
CA GLU A 233 -7.28 -8.20 -6.85
C GLU A 233 -6.69 -8.93 -5.63
N VAL A 234 -6.41 -8.18 -4.56
CA VAL A 234 -5.81 -8.73 -3.33
C VAL A 234 -6.76 -9.71 -2.64
N THR A 235 -8.04 -9.36 -2.52
CA THR A 235 -9.02 -10.24 -1.87
C THR A 235 -9.28 -11.50 -2.71
N GLN A 236 -9.35 -11.39 -4.03
CA GLN A 236 -9.44 -12.54 -4.94
C GLN A 236 -8.23 -13.47 -4.84
N LYS A 237 -7.01 -12.92 -4.82
CA LYS A 237 -5.78 -13.69 -4.61
C LYS A 237 -5.85 -14.47 -3.29
N ALA A 238 -6.27 -13.83 -2.21
CA ALA A 238 -6.40 -14.45 -0.91
C ALA A 238 -7.47 -15.57 -0.88
N LEU A 239 -8.64 -15.34 -1.50
CA LEU A 239 -9.72 -16.32 -1.57
C LEU A 239 -9.33 -17.57 -2.37
N LYS A 240 -8.51 -17.44 -3.41
CA LYS A 240 -7.98 -18.59 -4.17
C LYS A 240 -7.08 -19.51 -3.33
N LEU A 241 -6.60 -19.05 -2.18
CA LEU A 241 -5.82 -19.87 -1.25
C LEU A 241 -6.70 -20.80 -0.41
N LEU A 242 -8.01 -20.58 -0.33
CA LEU A 242 -8.94 -21.45 0.37
C LEU A 242 -9.25 -22.72 -0.46
N SER A 243 -9.51 -23.83 0.24
CA SER A 243 -9.90 -25.11 -0.36
C SER A 243 -11.31 -24.96 -0.96
N GLY A 244 -11.42 -24.58 -2.23
CA GLY A 244 -12.71 -24.34 -2.91
C GLY A 244 -12.98 -22.89 -3.33
N GLY A 245 -11.93 -22.08 -3.53
CA GLY A 245 -12.09 -20.73 -4.09
C GLY A 245 -12.86 -20.72 -5.44
N PRO A 246 -13.54 -19.61 -5.78
CA PRO A 246 -14.34 -19.52 -6.99
C PRO A 246 -13.46 -19.81 -8.23
N LYS A 247 -13.91 -20.76 -9.06
CA LYS A 247 -13.37 -21.00 -10.39
C LYS A 247 -13.60 -19.79 -11.28
#